data_AF-A0A954QFI3-F1
#
_entry.id   AF-A0A954QFI3-F1
#
_cell.length_a   1.000
_cell.length_b   1.000
_cell.length_c   1.000
_cell.angle_alpha   90.00
_cell.angle_beta   90.00
_cell.angle_gamma   90.00
#
_symmetry.space_group_name_H-M   'P 1'
#
loop_
_entity.id
_entity.type
_entity.pdbx_description
1 polymer ?
#
loop_
_entity_poly.entity_id
_entity_poly.type
_entity_poly.pdbx_seq_one_letter_code
_entity_poly.pdbx_strand_id
1 'polypeptide(L)'
;MPEPLLYLKATGAAAIASAVIVLAMVGIRRPASGAWINSACVVGSGLGLALGYYLLSLRLAWPPANGLDRFAMIVVPAILAVELIAGVPCVPCWVAWLLRLSLATLVPRILLHGSVYISRSDDGWSPWETIAILAVSSVLLAGLWSLLTWLSVRSPGASIPLTLGMAVQCAGVTVMLAGYIKGGAAAFPLAATIVVTTLVAGPRMKSTAPPSNHSLPALIGIGVFSLFCLLFIGRYFGRLSTGCMVVILLAPLLCWVTELPVLRDRKPWIVGAIRLTLVAIPLVVVLLLAKREFDLKFSPLLGSTSAPMSRICEGG
;
A
#
# COMPACT_ATOMS: atom_id res chain seq x y z
N MET A 1 6.37 -20.81 -9.46
CA MET A 1 6.21 -19.35 -9.23
C MET A 1 5.48 -18.78 -10.43
N PRO A 2 4.53 -17.84 -10.26
CA PRO A 2 3.94 -17.16 -11.41
C PRO A 2 5.01 -16.47 -12.24
N GLU A 3 4.77 -16.38 -13.54
CA GLU A 3 5.71 -15.78 -14.48
C GLU A 3 5.92 -14.30 -14.14
N PRO A 4 7.17 -13.82 -14.01
CA PRO A 4 7.44 -12.41 -13.71
C PRO A 4 6.84 -11.46 -14.76
N LEU A 5 6.69 -11.95 -15.99
CA LEU A 5 6.02 -11.24 -17.07
C LEU A 5 4.55 -10.94 -16.74
N LEU A 6 3.84 -11.81 -16.01
CA LEU A 6 2.46 -11.59 -15.61
C LEU A 6 2.35 -10.40 -14.64
N TYR A 7 3.28 -10.32 -13.68
CA TYR A 7 3.34 -9.18 -12.76
C TYR A 7 3.59 -7.87 -13.50
N LEU A 8 4.53 -7.87 -14.44
CA LEU A 8 4.82 -6.70 -15.25
C LEU A 8 3.63 -6.27 -16.10
N LYS A 9 2.93 -7.22 -16.75
CA LYS A 9 1.73 -6.97 -17.54
C LYS A 9 0.61 -6.36 -16.70
N ALA A 10 0.32 -6.95 -15.53
CA ALA A 10 -0.73 -6.44 -14.65
C ALA A 10 -0.39 -5.06 -14.08
N THR A 11 0.86 -4.84 -13.70
CA THR A 11 1.37 -3.55 -13.21
C THR A 11 1.25 -2.47 -14.29
N GLY A 12 1.69 -2.79 -15.52
CA GLY A 12 1.61 -1.90 -16.67
C GLY A 12 0.18 -1.56 -17.05
N ALA A 13 -0.72 -2.55 -17.08
CA ALA A 13 -2.13 -2.33 -17.38
C ALA A 13 -2.81 -1.44 -16.33
N ALA A 14 -2.55 -1.67 -15.04
CA ALA A 14 -3.11 -0.86 -13.96
C ALA A 14 -2.63 0.60 -14.05
N ALA A 15 -1.34 0.80 -14.33
CA ALA A 15 -0.74 2.11 -14.59
C ALA A 15 -1.41 2.82 -15.77
N ILE A 16 -1.47 2.17 -16.94
CA ILE A 16 -2.01 2.74 -18.18
C ILE A 16 -3.48 3.09 -18.01
N ALA A 17 -4.30 2.18 -17.48
CA ALA A 17 -5.73 2.43 -17.27
C ALA A 17 -5.94 3.61 -16.32
N SER A 18 -5.20 3.68 -15.21
CA SER A 18 -5.29 4.81 -14.27
C SER A 18 -4.92 6.13 -14.93
N ALA A 19 -3.84 6.16 -15.71
CA ALA A 19 -3.41 7.36 -16.42
C ALA A 19 -4.47 7.84 -17.40
N VAL A 20 -4.99 6.94 -18.24
CA VAL A 20 -5.97 7.25 -19.27
C VAL A 20 -7.25 7.79 -18.63
N ILE A 21 -7.75 7.15 -17.57
CA ILE A 21 -9.00 7.55 -16.90
C ILE A 21 -8.84 8.92 -16.22
N VAL A 22 -7.74 9.15 -15.50
CA VAL A 22 -7.47 10.45 -14.87
C VAL A 22 -7.36 11.54 -15.93
N LEU A 23 -6.59 11.30 -17.01
CA LEU A 23 -6.44 12.26 -18.10
C LEU A 23 -7.77 12.55 -18.81
N ALA A 24 -8.60 11.53 -19.06
CA ALA A 24 -9.90 11.69 -19.67
C ALA A 24 -10.83 12.53 -18.78
N MET A 25 -10.98 12.18 -17.50
CA MET A 25 -11.84 12.92 -16.57
C MET A 25 -11.37 14.36 -16.38
N VAL A 26 -10.07 14.59 -16.18
CA VAL A 26 -9.51 15.95 -16.05
C VAL A 26 -9.61 16.72 -17.37
N GLY A 27 -9.52 16.03 -18.52
CA GLY A 27 -9.64 16.62 -19.84
C GLY A 27 -11.04 17.18 -20.14
N ILE A 28 -12.09 16.52 -19.65
CA ILE A 28 -13.50 16.89 -19.87
C ILE A 28 -13.87 18.22 -19.20
N ARG A 29 -13.28 18.57 -18.05
CA ARG A 29 -13.59 19.80 -17.32
C ARG A 29 -12.36 20.71 -17.21
N ARG A 30 -12.32 21.78 -18.00
CA ARG A 30 -11.30 22.84 -17.89
C ARG A 30 -12.00 24.18 -17.57
N PRO A 31 -11.69 24.85 -16.44
CA PRO A 31 -10.75 24.47 -15.38
C PRO A 31 -11.31 23.35 -14.47
N ALA A 32 -10.45 22.39 -14.09
CA ALA A 32 -10.82 21.32 -13.17
C ALA A 32 -10.71 21.81 -11.72
N SER A 33 -11.78 21.67 -10.93
CA SER A 33 -11.73 21.92 -9.49
C SER A 33 -10.88 20.87 -8.79
N GLY A 34 -10.29 21.21 -7.64
CA GLY A 34 -9.51 20.26 -6.83
C GLY A 34 -10.31 19.00 -6.45
N ALA A 35 -11.60 19.18 -6.11
CA ALA A 35 -12.54 18.09 -5.86
C ALA A 35 -12.71 17.15 -7.06
N TRP A 36 -12.77 17.70 -8.28
CA TRP A 36 -12.86 16.91 -9.52
C TRP A 36 -11.58 16.12 -9.78
N ILE A 37 -10.41 16.72 -9.58
CA ILE A 37 -9.12 16.03 -9.72
C ILE A 37 -9.00 14.90 -8.70
N ASN A 38 -9.40 15.14 -7.44
CA ASN A 38 -9.41 14.12 -6.40
C ASN A 38 -10.33 12.94 -6.78
N SER A 39 -11.54 13.25 -7.25
CA SER A 39 -12.50 12.24 -7.72
C SER A 39 -11.94 11.45 -8.91
N ALA A 40 -11.29 12.12 -9.87
CA ALA A 40 -10.64 11.47 -11.00
C ALA A 40 -9.53 10.52 -10.55
N CYS A 41 -8.74 10.90 -9.55
CA CYS A 41 -7.68 10.05 -9.00
C CYS A 41 -8.25 8.80 -8.31
N VAL A 42 -9.35 8.93 -7.55
CA VAL A 42 -10.04 7.80 -6.91
C VAL A 42 -10.58 6.83 -7.96
N VAL A 43 -11.34 7.34 -8.93
CA VAL A 43 -11.94 6.52 -10.00
C VAL A 43 -10.86 5.85 -10.86
N GLY A 44 -9.83 6.62 -11.26
CA GLY A 44 -8.69 6.09 -12.01
C GLY A 44 -7.95 5.00 -11.25
N SER A 45 -7.66 5.20 -9.96
CA SER A 45 -7.01 4.19 -9.13
C SER A 45 -7.87 2.93 -8.98
N GLY A 46 -9.18 3.09 -8.73
CA GLY A 46 -10.10 1.97 -8.57
C GLY A 46 -10.23 1.10 -9.82
N LEU A 47 -10.42 1.73 -10.99
CA LEU A 47 -10.52 1.01 -12.26
C LEU A 47 -9.18 0.42 -12.71
N GLY A 48 -8.07 1.13 -12.50
CA GLY A 48 -6.73 0.60 -12.75
C GLY A 48 -6.41 -0.62 -11.89
N LEU A 49 -6.75 -0.56 -10.59
CA LEU A 49 -6.62 -1.69 -9.66
C LEU A 49 -7.46 -2.89 -10.10
N ALA A 50 -8.73 -2.66 -10.45
CA ALA A 50 -9.61 -3.72 -10.91
C ALA A 50 -9.04 -4.44 -12.14
N LEU A 51 -8.54 -3.69 -13.13
CA LEU A 51 -7.91 -4.26 -14.32
C LEU A 51 -6.60 -5.02 -13.97
N GLY A 52 -5.76 -4.46 -13.10
CA GLY A 52 -4.54 -5.12 -12.65
C GLY A 52 -4.82 -6.43 -11.92
N TYR A 53 -5.80 -6.46 -11.02
CA TYR A 53 -6.20 -7.65 -10.27
C TYR A 53 -6.85 -8.71 -11.16
N TYR A 54 -7.62 -8.28 -12.15
CA TYR A 54 -8.15 -9.16 -13.19
C TYR A 54 -7.02 -9.86 -13.96
N LEU A 55 -6.01 -9.11 -14.42
CA LEU A 55 -4.88 -9.69 -15.17
C LEU A 55 -3.98 -10.59 -14.33
N LEU A 56 -3.79 -10.26 -13.04
CA LEU A 56 -3.12 -11.17 -12.10
C LEU A 56 -3.90 -12.47 -11.87
N SER A 57 -5.13 -12.57 -12.39
CA SER A 57 -6.01 -13.71 -12.16
C SER A 57 -6.16 -14.01 -10.67
N LEU A 58 -6.27 -12.96 -9.86
CA LEU A 58 -6.54 -13.09 -8.43
C LEU A 58 -7.92 -13.75 -8.28
N ARG A 59 -7.92 -15.03 -7.96
CA ARG A 59 -9.14 -15.81 -7.68
C ARG A 59 -9.70 -15.37 -6.33
N LEU A 60 -10.42 -14.25 -6.33
CA LEU A 60 -11.14 -13.74 -5.17
C LEU A 60 -12.35 -14.64 -4.92
N ALA A 61 -12.37 -15.28 -3.75
CA ALA A 61 -13.48 -16.13 -3.35
C ALA A 61 -14.67 -15.30 -2.86
N TRP A 62 -15.88 -15.74 -3.19
CA TRP A 62 -17.12 -15.22 -2.61
C TRP A 62 -17.88 -16.38 -1.94
N PRO A 63 -18.08 -16.35 -0.60
CA PRO A 63 -17.67 -15.32 0.36
C PRO A 63 -16.13 -15.25 0.56
N PRO A 64 -15.58 -14.10 1.04
CA PRO A 64 -14.14 -13.90 1.15
C PRO A 64 -13.53 -14.78 2.25
N ALA A 65 -12.71 -15.75 1.82
CA ALA A 65 -12.20 -16.81 2.67
C ALA A 65 -10.90 -16.40 3.40
N ASN A 66 -10.03 -15.63 2.74
CA ASN A 66 -8.74 -15.23 3.28
C ASN A 66 -8.60 -13.71 3.44
N GLY A 67 -7.54 -13.26 4.10
CA GLY A 67 -7.29 -11.83 4.35
C GLY A 67 -7.11 -11.01 3.06
N LEU A 68 -6.55 -11.59 2.00
CA LEU A 68 -6.41 -10.93 0.69
C LEU A 68 -7.77 -10.73 0.02
N ASP A 69 -8.67 -11.71 0.08
CA ASP A 69 -10.03 -11.58 -0.44
C ASP A 69 -10.77 -10.43 0.26
N ARG A 70 -10.67 -10.37 1.59
CA ARG A 70 -11.30 -9.30 2.38
C ARG A 70 -10.70 -7.93 2.08
N PHE A 71 -9.38 -7.86 1.90
CA PHE A 71 -8.72 -6.63 1.49
C PHE A 71 -9.24 -6.16 0.12
N ALA A 72 -9.20 -7.01 -0.89
CA ALA A 72 -9.56 -6.62 -2.26
C ALA A 72 -11.07 -6.40 -2.46
N MET A 73 -11.92 -7.21 -1.83
CA MET A 73 -13.39 -7.17 -2.05
C MET A 73 -14.13 -6.23 -1.11
N ILE A 74 -13.60 -5.96 0.08
CA ILE A 74 -14.29 -5.14 1.10
C ILE A 74 -13.51 -3.86 1.36
N VAL A 75 -12.24 -3.99 1.75
CA VAL A 75 -11.46 -2.84 2.25
C VAL A 75 -11.13 -1.87 1.12
N VAL A 76 -10.65 -2.34 -0.04
CA VAL A 76 -10.32 -1.45 -1.18
C VAL A 76 -11.55 -0.66 -1.66
N PRO A 77 -12.72 -1.28 -1.93
CA PRO A 77 -13.92 -0.53 -2.27
C PRO A 77 -14.35 0.47 -1.19
N ALA A 78 -14.24 0.10 0.09
CA ALA A 78 -14.56 1.00 1.21
C ALA A 78 -13.63 2.21 1.25
N ILE A 79 -12.31 2.03 1.05
CA ILE A 79 -11.35 3.13 0.96
C ILE A 79 -11.70 4.07 -0.19
N LEU A 80 -11.97 3.52 -1.38
CA LEU A 80 -12.32 4.31 -2.55
C LEU A 80 -13.62 5.08 -2.34
N ALA A 81 -14.63 4.46 -1.75
CA ALA A 81 -15.90 5.12 -1.44
C ALA A 81 -15.72 6.25 -0.42
N VAL A 82 -14.97 6.02 0.66
CA VAL A 82 -14.68 7.04 1.68
C VAL A 82 -13.92 8.22 1.08
N GLU A 83 -12.88 7.98 0.27
CA GLU A 83 -12.12 9.05 -0.37
C GLU A 83 -12.89 9.79 -1.47
N LEU A 84 -13.83 9.12 -2.15
CA LEU A 84 -14.74 9.76 -3.09
C LEU A 84 -15.72 10.68 -2.36
N ILE A 85 -16.37 10.19 -1.30
CA ILE A 85 -17.31 10.96 -0.48
C ILE A 85 -16.60 12.15 0.17
N ALA A 86 -15.41 11.93 0.74
CA ALA A 86 -14.61 12.98 1.36
C ALA A 86 -14.11 14.04 0.35
N GLY A 87 -14.09 13.73 -0.95
CA GLY A 87 -13.75 14.67 -2.01
C GLY A 87 -14.91 15.56 -2.47
N VAL A 88 -16.14 15.28 -2.05
CA VAL A 88 -17.32 16.05 -2.44
C VAL A 88 -17.35 17.38 -1.66
N PRO A 89 -17.47 18.55 -2.32
CA PRO A 89 -17.40 19.85 -1.66
C PRO A 89 -18.53 20.10 -0.64
N CYS A 90 -19.66 19.39 -0.78
CA CYS A 90 -20.80 19.47 0.13
C CYS A 90 -20.59 18.68 1.44
N VAL A 91 -19.59 17.80 1.51
CA VAL A 91 -19.36 16.96 2.69
C VAL A 91 -18.52 17.73 3.71
N PRO A 92 -19.03 17.97 4.92
CA PRO A 92 -18.27 18.70 5.92
C PRO A 92 -17.05 17.89 6.39
N CYS A 93 -15.96 18.60 6.70
CA CYS A 93 -14.66 18.00 7.04
C CYS A 93 -14.75 16.98 8.19
N TRP A 94 -15.57 17.24 9.21
CA TRP A 94 -15.75 16.34 10.34
C TRP A 94 -16.37 14.99 9.93
N VAL A 95 -17.30 14.97 8.98
CA VAL A 95 -17.89 13.71 8.45
C VAL A 95 -16.82 12.91 7.72
N ALA A 96 -16.02 13.56 6.87
CA ALA A 96 -14.91 12.90 6.19
C ALA A 96 -13.89 12.29 7.18
N TRP A 97 -13.58 13.01 8.27
CA TRP A 97 -12.73 12.49 9.34
C TRP A 97 -13.36 11.31 10.08
N LEU A 98 -14.65 11.39 10.44
CA LEU A 98 -15.35 10.28 11.08
C LEU A 98 -15.38 9.03 10.18
N LEU A 99 -15.65 9.17 8.89
CA LEU A 99 -15.61 8.06 7.95
C LEU A 99 -14.23 7.41 7.90
N ARG A 100 -13.16 8.20 7.80
CA ARG A 100 -11.79 7.68 7.77
C ARG A 100 -11.37 7.03 9.09
N LEU A 101 -11.73 7.62 10.23
CA LEU A 101 -11.47 7.03 11.55
C LEU A 101 -12.26 5.73 11.75
N SER A 102 -13.52 5.68 11.32
CA SER A 102 -14.32 4.45 11.37
C SER A 102 -13.71 3.35 10.49
N LEU A 103 -13.18 3.72 9.32
CA LEU A 103 -12.50 2.75 8.47
C LEU A 103 -11.20 2.27 9.14
N ALA A 104 -10.41 3.16 9.74
CA ALA A 104 -9.18 2.80 10.43
C ALA A 104 -9.40 1.82 11.59
N THR A 105 -10.51 1.94 12.33
CA THR A 105 -10.86 1.02 13.42
C THR A 105 -11.42 -0.31 12.93
N LEU A 106 -12.17 -0.32 11.82
CA LEU A 106 -12.80 -1.53 11.29
C LEU A 106 -11.83 -2.40 10.50
N VAL A 107 -10.85 -1.81 9.80
CA VAL A 107 -9.95 -2.54 8.88
C VAL A 107 -9.21 -3.70 9.56
N PRO A 108 -8.52 -3.54 10.71
CA PRO A 108 -7.85 -4.66 11.37
C PRO A 108 -8.81 -5.82 11.70
N ARG A 109 -10.03 -5.50 12.13
CA ARG A 109 -11.06 -6.49 12.46
C ARG A 109 -11.57 -7.20 11.21
N ILE A 110 -11.81 -6.48 10.11
CA ILE A 110 -12.23 -7.04 8.82
C ILE A 110 -11.17 -8.00 8.29
N LEU A 111 -9.89 -7.62 8.32
CA LEU A 111 -8.81 -8.48 7.81
C LEU A 111 -8.69 -9.79 8.59
N LEU A 112 -8.85 -9.75 9.92
CA LEU A 112 -8.77 -10.95 10.79
C LEU A 112 -10.09 -11.71 10.95
N HIS A 113 -11.20 -11.24 10.39
CA HIS A 113 -12.53 -11.82 10.61
C HIS A 113 -12.59 -13.31 10.24
N GLY A 114 -12.82 -14.25 11.15
CA GLY A 114 -12.85 -15.68 10.80
C GLY A 114 -11.47 -16.25 10.45
N SER A 115 -10.39 -15.60 10.85
CA SER A 115 -9.05 -16.21 10.94
C SER A 115 -8.89 -16.95 12.27
N VAL A 116 -7.90 -17.86 12.33
CA VAL A 116 -7.56 -18.64 13.55
C VAL A 116 -7.28 -17.73 14.76
N TYR A 117 -6.79 -16.51 14.52
CA TYR A 117 -6.48 -15.53 15.56
C TYR A 117 -7.71 -15.03 16.32
N ILE A 118 -8.87 -14.95 15.67
CA ILE A 118 -10.12 -14.46 16.30
C ILE A 118 -11.16 -15.57 16.47
N SER A 119 -11.08 -16.67 15.73
CA SER A 119 -11.92 -17.83 16.02
C SER A 119 -11.61 -18.33 17.42
N ARG A 120 -12.64 -18.60 18.21
CA ARG A 120 -12.56 -19.03 19.63
C ARG A 120 -12.12 -20.50 19.75
N SER A 121 -11.19 -20.93 18.91
CA SER A 121 -10.50 -22.22 19.00
C SER A 121 -9.52 -22.20 20.15
N ASP A 122 -9.17 -23.38 20.68
CA ASP A 122 -8.24 -23.51 21.82
C ASP A 122 -6.85 -22.90 21.53
N ASP A 123 -6.47 -22.80 20.24
CA ASP A 123 -5.22 -22.17 19.77
C ASP A 123 -5.34 -20.67 19.43
N GLY A 124 -6.50 -20.05 19.67
CA GLY A 124 -6.76 -18.65 19.35
C GLY A 124 -6.14 -17.67 20.34
N TRP A 125 -6.15 -16.37 19.99
CA TRP A 125 -5.76 -15.35 20.96
C TRP A 125 -6.78 -15.22 22.06
N SER A 126 -6.31 -14.85 23.24
CA SER A 126 -7.18 -14.41 24.32
C SER A 126 -7.98 -13.15 23.90
N PRO A 127 -9.14 -12.89 24.54
CA PRO A 127 -9.93 -11.70 24.24
C PRO A 127 -9.15 -10.39 24.42
N TRP A 128 -8.29 -10.33 25.44
CA TRP A 128 -7.50 -9.13 25.72
C TRP A 128 -6.40 -8.90 24.67
N GLU A 129 -5.74 -9.96 24.19
CA GLU A 129 -4.74 -9.86 23.10
C GLU A 129 -5.39 -9.37 21.82
N THR A 130 -6.58 -9.91 21.50
CA THR A 130 -7.35 -9.47 20.34
C THR A 130 -7.68 -7.98 20.43
N ILE A 131 -8.22 -7.54 21.57
CA ILE A 131 -8.55 -6.11 21.78
C ILE A 131 -7.29 -5.25 21.69
N ALA A 132 -6.20 -5.66 22.32
CA ALA A 132 -4.94 -4.91 22.31
C ALA A 132 -4.37 -4.77 20.89
N ILE A 133 -4.30 -5.85 20.12
CA ILE A 133 -3.79 -5.84 18.75
C ILE A 133 -4.68 -4.98 17.85
N LEU A 134 -6.00 -5.12 17.95
CA LEU A 134 -6.93 -4.30 17.18
C LEU A 134 -6.82 -2.82 17.54
N ALA A 135 -6.73 -2.48 18.83
CA ALA A 135 -6.59 -1.11 19.29
C ALA A 135 -5.27 -0.49 18.84
N VAL A 136 -4.14 -1.15 19.10
CA VAL A 136 -2.80 -0.66 18.71
C VAL A 136 -2.70 -0.46 17.21
N SER A 137 -3.18 -1.43 16.42
CA SER A 137 -3.13 -1.34 14.96
C SER A 137 -4.04 -0.25 14.40
N SER A 138 -5.22 -0.04 14.99
CA SER A 138 -6.12 1.07 14.64
C SER A 138 -5.50 2.43 14.94
N VAL A 139 -4.91 2.59 16.13
CA VAL A 139 -4.21 3.82 16.54
C VAL A 139 -3.03 4.10 15.61
N LEU A 140 -2.24 3.07 15.29
CA LEU A 140 -1.10 3.19 14.39
C LEU A 140 -1.52 3.64 12.98
N LEU A 141 -2.57 3.02 12.42
CA LEU A 141 -3.12 3.37 11.11
C LEU A 141 -3.68 4.80 11.09
N ALA A 142 -4.51 5.16 12.08
CA ALA A 142 -5.07 6.49 12.19
C ALA A 142 -3.99 7.56 12.38
N GLY A 143 -2.99 7.29 13.22
CA GLY A 143 -1.85 8.18 13.47
C GLY A 143 -1.00 8.40 12.22
N LEU A 144 -0.61 7.33 11.53
CA LEU A 144 0.16 7.41 10.28
C LEU A 144 -0.59 8.24 9.22
N TRP A 145 -1.88 7.94 9.02
CA TRP A 145 -2.70 8.67 8.06
C TRP A 145 -2.85 10.15 8.43
N SER A 146 -3.11 10.45 9.70
CA SER A 146 -3.26 11.83 10.19
C SER A 146 -1.96 12.63 10.02
N LEU A 147 -0.81 12.05 10.38
CA LEU A 147 0.50 12.69 10.25
C LEU A 147 0.86 12.96 8.78
N LEU A 148 0.61 12.02 7.87
CA LEU A 148 0.91 12.23 6.44
C LEU A 148 -0.08 13.21 5.79
N THR A 149 -1.36 13.18 6.18
CA THR A 149 -2.34 14.17 5.75
C THR A 149 -1.93 15.57 6.22
N TRP A 150 -1.53 15.70 7.49
CA TRP A 150 -1.06 16.96 8.04
C TRP A 150 0.21 17.47 7.34
N LEU A 151 1.16 16.58 7.06
CA LEU A 151 2.35 16.91 6.27
C LEU A 151 1.98 17.40 4.86
N SER A 152 0.98 16.78 4.22
CA SER A 152 0.54 17.17 2.88
C SER A 152 -0.13 18.54 2.82
N VAL A 153 -0.74 18.97 3.93
CA VAL A 153 -1.29 20.33 4.06
C VAL A 153 -0.17 21.35 4.27
N ARG A 154 0.86 21.00 5.06
CA ARG A 154 2.00 21.90 5.31
C ARG A 154 2.94 22.05 4.12
N SER A 155 3.16 20.97 3.39
CA SER A 155 4.09 20.92 2.27
C SER A 155 3.49 20.09 1.14
N PRO A 156 2.57 20.70 0.35
CA PRO A 156 1.89 20.01 -0.73
C PRO A 156 2.88 19.57 -1.79
N GLY A 157 2.72 18.34 -2.27
CA GLY A 157 3.58 17.81 -3.31
C GLY A 157 3.31 16.35 -3.65
N ALA A 158 3.81 15.96 -4.82
CA ALA A 158 3.73 14.59 -5.31
C ALA A 158 4.63 13.60 -4.53
N SER A 159 5.57 14.10 -3.72
CA SER A 159 6.56 13.25 -3.05
C SER A 159 5.93 12.29 -2.01
N ILE A 160 4.90 12.72 -1.27
CA ILE A 160 4.24 11.89 -0.24
C ILE A 160 3.54 10.66 -0.85
N PRO A 161 2.66 10.78 -1.86
CA PRO A 161 2.06 9.61 -2.48
C PRO A 161 3.10 8.75 -3.24
N LEU A 162 4.17 9.34 -3.78
CA LEU A 162 5.27 8.56 -4.37
C LEU A 162 6.01 7.71 -3.33
N THR A 163 6.31 8.24 -2.14
CA THR A 163 6.93 7.46 -1.06
C THR A 163 6.01 6.35 -0.55
N LEU A 164 4.69 6.59 -0.52
CA LEU A 164 3.70 5.54 -0.25
C LEU A 164 3.73 4.45 -1.33
N GLY A 165 3.82 4.82 -2.62
CA GLY A 165 3.98 3.87 -3.71
C GLY A 165 5.25 2.99 -3.55
N MET A 166 6.37 3.59 -3.16
CA MET A 166 7.62 2.86 -2.86
C MET A 166 7.45 1.91 -1.66
N ALA A 167 6.80 2.36 -0.59
CA ALA A 167 6.55 1.54 0.60
C ALA A 167 5.60 0.38 0.29
N VAL A 168 4.54 0.60 -0.49
CA VAL A 168 3.61 -0.45 -0.97
C VAL A 168 4.35 -1.48 -1.81
N GLN A 169 5.20 -1.03 -2.73
CA GLN A 169 6.02 -1.92 -3.57
C GLN A 169 6.98 -2.76 -2.70
N CYS A 170 7.65 -2.15 -1.73
CA CYS A 170 8.52 -2.83 -0.77
C CYS A 170 7.74 -3.84 0.09
N ALA A 171 6.57 -3.46 0.60
CA ALA A 171 5.66 -4.36 1.31
C ALA A 171 5.28 -5.57 0.44
N GLY A 172 4.95 -5.35 -0.83
CA GLY A 172 4.68 -6.41 -1.79
C GLY A 172 5.81 -7.44 -1.88
N VAL A 173 7.02 -6.98 -2.17
CA VAL A 173 8.19 -7.86 -2.33
C VAL A 173 8.53 -8.58 -1.03
N THR A 174 8.52 -7.89 0.11
CA THR A 174 8.80 -8.51 1.42
C THR A 174 7.75 -9.55 1.81
N VAL A 175 6.46 -9.32 1.53
CA VAL A 175 5.39 -10.29 1.77
C VAL A 175 5.52 -11.50 0.85
N MET A 176 5.97 -11.33 -0.40
CA MET A 176 6.30 -12.46 -1.28
C MET A 176 7.46 -13.28 -0.71
N LEU A 177 8.54 -12.63 -0.27
CA LEU A 177 9.70 -13.29 0.33
C LEU A 177 9.36 -13.99 1.65
N ALA A 178 8.38 -13.48 2.40
CA ALA A 178 7.88 -14.14 3.61
C ALA A 178 7.07 -15.43 3.29
N GLY A 179 6.73 -15.66 2.02
CA GLY A 179 6.05 -16.87 1.54
C GLY A 179 4.60 -16.64 1.11
N TYR A 180 4.08 -15.41 1.20
CA TYR A 180 2.72 -15.09 0.79
C TYR A 180 2.66 -14.43 -0.59
N ILE A 181 3.03 -15.22 -1.61
CA ILE A 181 3.24 -14.79 -3.00
C ILE A 181 2.02 -14.01 -3.56
N LYS A 182 0.80 -14.56 -3.41
CA LYS A 182 -0.42 -13.91 -3.94
C LYS A 182 -0.71 -12.57 -3.26
N GLY A 183 -0.52 -12.50 -1.93
CA GLY A 183 -0.72 -11.26 -1.18
C GLY A 183 0.26 -10.17 -1.57
N GLY A 184 1.54 -10.53 -1.71
CA GLY A 184 2.55 -9.57 -2.14
C GLY A 184 2.41 -9.15 -3.61
N ALA A 185 1.95 -10.04 -4.50
CA ALA A 185 1.66 -9.72 -5.89
C ALA A 185 0.56 -8.64 -6.06
N ALA A 186 -0.42 -8.59 -5.18
CA ALA A 186 -1.49 -7.59 -5.21
C ALA A 186 -0.97 -6.15 -4.93
N ALA A 187 0.24 -6.01 -4.39
CA ALA A 187 0.86 -4.70 -4.14
C ALA A 187 1.36 -4.01 -5.42
N PHE A 188 1.71 -4.76 -6.47
CA PHE A 188 2.35 -4.17 -7.66
C PHE A 188 1.37 -3.31 -8.47
N PRO A 189 0.16 -3.78 -8.83
CA PRO A 189 -0.84 -2.91 -9.46
C PRO A 189 -1.13 -1.68 -8.61
N LEU A 190 -1.28 -1.86 -7.30
CA LEU A 190 -1.57 -0.78 -6.36
C LEU A 190 -0.47 0.28 -6.28
N ALA A 191 0.79 -0.12 -6.18
CA ALA A 191 1.91 0.82 -6.21
C ALA A 191 1.92 1.60 -7.54
N ALA A 192 1.70 0.89 -8.66
CA ALA A 192 1.65 1.50 -9.98
C ALA A 192 0.52 2.51 -10.14
N THR A 193 -0.70 2.19 -9.67
CA THR A 193 -1.82 3.14 -9.72
C THR A 193 -1.52 4.39 -8.90
N ILE A 194 -0.98 4.25 -7.68
CA ILE A 194 -0.63 5.41 -6.83
C ILE A 194 0.43 6.29 -7.52
N VAL A 195 1.51 5.68 -8.02
CA VAL A 195 2.61 6.42 -8.67
C VAL A 195 2.11 7.15 -9.92
N VAL A 196 1.40 6.46 -10.80
CA VAL A 196 1.00 7.02 -12.09
C VAL A 196 -0.09 8.07 -11.93
N THR A 197 -1.10 7.85 -11.09
CA THR A 197 -2.11 8.88 -10.81
C THR A 197 -1.49 10.14 -10.22
N THR A 198 -0.49 9.99 -9.34
CA THR A 198 0.27 11.13 -8.80
C THR A 198 1.00 11.90 -9.90
N LEU A 199 1.74 11.20 -10.75
CA LEU A 199 2.53 11.82 -11.83
C LEU A 199 1.65 12.51 -12.87
N VAL A 200 0.48 11.96 -13.16
CA VAL A 200 -0.48 12.51 -14.12
C VAL A 200 -1.24 13.71 -13.54
N ALA A 201 -1.71 13.62 -12.29
CA ALA A 201 -2.49 14.69 -11.66
C ALA A 201 -1.63 15.88 -11.24
N GLY A 202 -0.40 15.64 -10.77
CA GLY A 202 0.48 16.68 -10.19
C GLY A 202 0.71 17.91 -11.08
N PRO A 203 1.12 17.75 -12.36
CA PRO A 203 1.34 18.89 -13.26
C PRO A 203 0.07 19.69 -13.54
N ARG A 204 -1.10 19.04 -13.55
CA ARG A 204 -2.39 19.67 -13.86
C ARG A 204 -2.89 20.56 -12.73
N MET A 205 -2.57 20.21 -11.48
CA MET A 205 -2.91 21.04 -10.31
C MET A 205 -2.17 22.39 -10.35
N LYS A 206 -0.87 22.38 -10.71
CA LYS A 206 -0.05 23.60 -10.76
C LYS A 206 -0.59 24.69 -11.70
N SER A 207 -1.34 24.31 -12.72
CA SER A 207 -1.81 25.24 -13.75
C SER A 207 -3.15 25.89 -13.43
N THR A 208 -3.94 25.36 -12.49
CA THR A 208 -5.37 25.67 -12.40
C THR A 208 -5.84 26.16 -11.04
N ALA A 209 -5.12 25.88 -9.95
CA ALA A 209 -5.57 26.17 -8.60
C ALA A 209 -4.68 27.20 -7.87
N PRO A 210 -5.25 28.00 -6.96
CA PRO A 210 -4.45 28.79 -6.02
C PRO A 210 -3.53 27.87 -5.20
N PRO A 211 -2.34 28.36 -4.79
CA PRO A 211 -1.28 27.58 -4.16
C PRO A 211 -1.73 26.77 -2.93
N SER A 212 -2.77 27.19 -2.22
CA SER A 212 -3.28 26.54 -1.01
C SER A 212 -3.96 25.18 -1.21
N ASN A 213 -4.33 24.77 -2.43
CA ASN A 213 -5.16 23.56 -2.66
C ASN A 213 -4.46 22.42 -3.43
N HIS A 214 -3.12 22.34 -3.38
CA HIS A 214 -2.34 21.37 -4.17
C HIS A 214 -2.15 19.98 -3.52
N SER A 215 -2.95 19.61 -2.53
CA SER A 215 -2.86 18.30 -1.89
C SER A 215 -3.72 17.26 -2.63
N LEU A 216 -3.23 16.02 -2.71
CA LEU A 216 -3.95 14.85 -3.24
C LEU A 216 -4.34 13.92 -2.07
N PRO A 217 -5.30 14.32 -1.21
CA PRO A 217 -5.62 13.60 0.02
C PRO A 217 -6.09 12.16 -0.26
N ALA A 218 -6.83 11.93 -1.35
CA ALA A 218 -7.28 10.58 -1.69
C ALA A 218 -6.14 9.60 -1.92
N LEU A 219 -5.08 10.01 -2.62
CA LEU A 219 -3.94 9.12 -2.90
C LEU A 219 -3.17 8.77 -1.63
N ILE A 220 -3.13 9.69 -0.65
CA ILE A 220 -2.56 9.44 0.67
C ILE A 220 -3.41 8.42 1.43
N GLY A 221 -4.74 8.60 1.46
CA GLY A 221 -5.66 7.64 2.07
C GLY A 221 -5.53 6.25 1.45
N ILE A 222 -5.64 6.15 0.12
CA ILE A 222 -5.47 4.90 -0.63
C ILE A 222 -4.13 4.24 -0.32
N GLY A 223 -3.03 5.01 -0.37
CA GLY A 223 -1.69 4.49 -0.11
C GLY A 223 -1.49 3.99 1.32
N VAL A 224 -1.90 4.76 2.33
CA VAL A 224 -1.72 4.42 3.75
C VAL A 224 -2.53 3.19 4.14
N PHE A 225 -3.82 3.18 3.83
CA PHE A 225 -4.68 2.06 4.18
C PHE A 225 -4.25 0.78 3.47
N SER A 226 -3.88 0.86 2.19
CA SER A 226 -3.47 -0.31 1.45
C SER A 226 -2.08 -0.84 1.89
N LEU A 227 -1.14 0.06 2.19
CA LEU A 227 0.16 -0.29 2.79
C LEU A 227 -0.04 -1.06 4.11
N PHE A 228 -0.87 -0.51 5.00
CA PHE A 228 -1.20 -1.16 6.26
C PHE A 228 -1.83 -2.54 6.03
N CYS A 229 -2.84 -2.65 5.16
CA CYS A 229 -3.51 -3.92 4.90
C CYS A 229 -2.53 -4.99 4.40
N LEU A 230 -1.67 -4.65 3.44
CA LEU A 230 -0.68 -5.59 2.88
C LEU A 230 0.32 -6.06 3.94
N LEU A 231 0.85 -5.14 4.76
CA LEU A 231 1.79 -5.45 5.82
C LEU A 231 1.13 -6.27 6.94
N PHE A 232 -0.09 -5.93 7.31
CA PHE A 232 -0.87 -6.63 8.32
C PHE A 232 -1.20 -8.06 7.86
N ILE A 233 -1.65 -8.22 6.61
CA ILE A 233 -1.84 -9.54 6.00
C ILE A 233 -0.51 -10.31 5.94
N GLY A 234 0.57 -9.64 5.53
CA GLY A 234 1.92 -10.19 5.51
C GLY A 234 2.37 -10.71 6.87
N ARG A 235 2.10 -9.97 7.95
CA ARG A 235 2.47 -10.34 9.31
C ARG A 235 1.73 -11.57 9.80
N TYR A 236 0.42 -11.64 9.58
CA TYR A 236 -0.42 -12.70 10.14
C TYR A 236 -0.54 -13.92 9.23
N PHE A 237 -0.60 -13.74 7.91
CA PHE A 237 -0.74 -14.85 6.96
C PHE A 237 0.56 -15.20 6.24
N GLY A 238 1.48 -14.24 6.12
CA GLY A 238 2.79 -14.44 5.46
C GLY A 238 3.97 -14.59 6.41
N ARG A 239 3.77 -14.56 7.74
CA ARG A 239 4.87 -14.63 8.74
C ARG A 239 5.96 -13.55 8.56
N LEU A 240 5.62 -12.40 7.99
CA LEU A 240 6.52 -11.24 7.93
C LEU A 240 6.93 -10.84 9.35
N SER A 241 8.21 -10.55 9.61
CA SER A 241 8.64 -10.14 10.94
C SER A 241 8.01 -8.80 11.36
N THR A 242 7.66 -8.66 12.65
CA THR A 242 7.05 -7.42 13.18
C THR A 242 7.97 -6.22 12.96
N GLY A 243 9.29 -6.39 13.10
CA GLY A 243 10.27 -5.34 12.86
C GLY A 243 10.23 -4.82 11.43
N CYS A 244 10.27 -5.70 10.43
CA CYS A 244 10.15 -5.31 9.01
C CYS A 244 8.82 -4.61 8.73
N MET A 245 7.72 -5.17 9.27
CA MET A 245 6.39 -4.58 9.15
C MET A 245 6.35 -3.12 9.65
N VAL A 246 6.85 -2.87 10.87
CA VAL A 246 6.85 -1.54 11.49
C VAL A 246 7.76 -0.58 10.72
N VAL A 247 8.96 -1.02 10.31
CA VAL A 247 9.90 -0.16 9.56
C VAL A 247 9.29 0.26 8.22
N ILE A 248 8.72 -0.66 7.45
CA ILE A 248 8.10 -0.32 6.15
C ILE A 248 6.90 0.61 6.36
N LEU A 249 6.05 0.33 7.36
CA LEU A 249 4.85 1.12 7.64
C LEU A 249 5.19 2.56 8.05
N LEU A 250 6.22 2.74 8.88
CA LEU A 250 6.63 4.05 9.39
C LEU A 250 7.58 4.80 8.45
N ALA A 251 8.23 4.13 7.49
CA ALA A 251 9.20 4.77 6.59
C ALA A 251 8.68 6.05 5.92
N PRO A 252 7.43 6.13 5.40
CA PRO A 252 6.90 7.37 4.82
C PRO A 252 6.90 8.58 5.77
N LEU A 253 6.87 8.38 7.09
CA LEU A 253 6.95 9.46 8.07
C LEU A 253 8.31 10.17 8.08
N LEU A 254 9.37 9.55 7.54
CA LEU A 254 10.66 10.22 7.35
C LEU A 254 10.55 11.46 6.45
N CYS A 255 9.46 11.60 5.69
CA CYS A 255 9.17 12.83 4.95
C CYS A 255 9.08 14.06 5.86
N TRP A 256 8.74 13.91 7.14
CA TRP A 256 8.69 14.99 8.13
C TRP A 256 10.05 15.66 8.38
N VAL A 257 11.17 14.99 8.09
CA VAL A 257 12.52 15.58 8.21
C VAL A 257 12.65 16.86 7.37
N THR A 258 11.92 16.95 6.26
CA THR A 258 11.96 18.14 5.40
C THR A 258 11.20 19.35 5.94
N GLU A 259 10.44 19.21 7.03
CA GLU A 259 9.82 20.34 7.73
C GLU A 259 10.80 21.07 8.65
N LEU A 260 12.03 20.57 8.82
CA LEU A 260 13.09 21.27 9.54
C LEU A 260 13.39 22.63 8.87
N PRO A 261 13.66 23.71 9.63
CA PRO A 261 13.84 25.06 9.09
C PRO A 261 14.86 25.14 7.94
N VAL A 262 15.96 24.37 8.03
CA VAL A 262 17.05 24.36 7.04
C VAL A 262 16.61 23.79 5.67
N LEU A 263 15.62 22.89 5.68
CA LEU A 263 15.15 22.17 4.49
C LEU A 263 13.83 22.71 3.95
N ARG A 264 12.98 23.27 4.82
CA ARG A 264 11.63 23.74 4.47
C ARG A 264 11.63 24.83 3.40
N ASP A 265 12.63 25.72 3.42
CA ASP A 265 12.72 26.85 2.49
C ASP A 265 13.45 26.50 1.17
N ARG A 266 13.81 25.23 0.96
CA ARG A 266 14.46 24.77 -0.26
C ARG A 266 13.46 24.63 -1.41
N LYS A 267 13.97 24.61 -2.65
CA LYS A 267 13.14 24.42 -3.85
C LYS A 267 12.32 23.12 -3.72
N PRO A 268 11.04 23.09 -4.16
CA PRO A 268 10.13 21.96 -3.90
C PRO A 268 10.61 20.63 -4.51
N TRP A 269 11.36 20.67 -5.62
CA TRP A 269 11.95 19.47 -6.22
C TRP A 269 13.10 18.90 -5.36
N ILE A 270 13.87 19.74 -4.69
CA ILE A 270 14.94 19.32 -3.76
C ILE A 270 14.30 18.66 -2.55
N VAL A 271 13.28 19.30 -1.96
CA VAL A 271 12.50 18.73 -0.85
C VAL A 271 11.91 17.37 -1.24
N GLY A 272 11.32 17.28 -2.44
CA GLY A 272 10.78 16.04 -2.97
C GLY A 272 11.83 14.93 -3.12
N ALA A 273 13.00 15.25 -3.68
CA ALA A 273 14.11 14.30 -3.82
C ALA A 273 14.63 13.81 -2.45
N ILE A 274 14.81 14.72 -1.48
CA ILE A 274 15.23 14.37 -0.12
C ILE A 274 14.23 13.41 0.53
N ARG A 275 12.92 13.69 0.44
CA ARG A 275 11.87 12.79 0.96
C ARG A 275 11.98 11.38 0.37
N LEU A 276 12.08 11.29 -0.96
CA LEU A 276 12.16 10.01 -1.66
C LEU A 276 13.41 9.22 -1.25
N THR A 277 14.57 9.88 -1.18
CA THR A 277 15.83 9.25 -0.78
C THR A 277 15.78 8.77 0.67
N LEU A 278 15.29 9.60 1.60
CA LEU A 278 15.18 9.24 3.02
C LEU A 278 14.28 8.02 3.23
N VAL A 279 13.19 7.90 2.47
CA VAL A 279 12.31 6.73 2.53
C VAL A 279 12.92 5.51 1.84
N ALA A 280 13.62 5.69 0.71
CA ALA A 280 14.28 4.59 -0.01
C ALA A 280 15.28 3.83 0.88
N ILE A 281 16.11 4.53 1.66
CA ILE A 281 17.18 3.91 2.46
C ILE A 281 16.67 2.77 3.36
N PRO A 282 15.74 2.98 4.31
CA PRO A 282 15.25 1.91 5.17
C PRO A 282 14.50 0.82 4.39
N LEU A 283 13.78 1.18 3.31
CA LEU A 283 13.07 0.20 2.48
C LEU A 283 14.06 -0.76 1.79
N VAL A 284 15.17 -0.25 1.25
CA VAL A 284 16.23 -1.07 0.65
C VAL A 284 16.89 -1.97 1.71
N VAL A 285 17.20 -1.43 2.89
CA VAL A 285 17.76 -2.23 4.00
C VAL A 285 16.83 -3.38 4.37
N VAL A 286 15.52 -3.12 4.52
CA VAL A 286 14.55 -4.16 4.83
C VAL A 286 14.46 -5.22 3.72
N LEU A 287 14.50 -4.81 2.44
CA LEU A 287 14.50 -5.77 1.33
C LEU A 287 15.74 -6.66 1.32
N LEU A 288 16.92 -6.10 1.59
CA LEU A 288 18.17 -6.86 1.68
C LEU A 288 18.12 -7.87 2.83
N LEU A 289 17.61 -7.46 4.00
CA LEU A 289 17.43 -8.36 5.15
C LEU A 289 16.42 -9.47 4.85
N ALA A 290 15.26 -9.14 4.28
CA ALA A 290 14.25 -10.12 3.90
C ALA A 290 14.77 -11.10 2.84
N LYS A 291 15.56 -10.63 1.87
CA LYS A 291 16.20 -11.49 0.85
C LYS A 291 17.23 -12.42 1.47
N ARG A 292 18.07 -11.92 2.38
CA ARG A 292 19.04 -12.74 3.10
C ARG A 292 18.35 -13.84 3.92
N GLU A 293 17.29 -13.49 4.65
CA GLU A 293 16.51 -14.45 5.43
C GLU A 293 15.88 -15.53 4.53
N PHE A 294 15.33 -15.12 3.39
CA PHE A 294 14.83 -16.04 2.37
C PHE A 294 15.92 -16.99 1.89
N ASP A 295 17.08 -16.48 1.48
CA ASP A 295 18.17 -17.31 0.95
C ASP A 295 18.69 -18.31 2.00
N LEU A 296 18.86 -17.87 3.25
CA LEU A 296 19.27 -18.76 4.34
C LEU A 296 18.27 -19.90 4.56
N LYS A 297 16.97 -19.59 4.49
CA LYS A 297 15.90 -20.57 4.71
C LYS A 297 15.74 -21.55 3.55
N PHE A 298 15.96 -21.11 2.32
CA PHE A 298 15.75 -21.92 1.12
C PHE A 298 17.02 -22.56 0.54
N SER A 299 18.21 -22.14 0.96
CA SER A 299 19.51 -22.73 0.52
C SER A 299 19.59 -24.26 0.70
N PRO A 300 19.17 -24.87 1.84
CA PRO A 300 19.24 -26.33 2.00
C PRO A 300 18.40 -27.13 1.01
N LEU A 301 17.30 -26.54 0.51
CA LEU A 301 16.41 -27.16 -0.46
C LEU A 301 16.98 -27.13 -1.88
N LEU A 302 17.94 -26.25 -2.15
CA LEU A 302 18.60 -26.12 -3.44
C LEU A 302 19.90 -26.96 -3.51
N GLY A 303 20.55 -27.22 -2.37
CA GLY A 303 21.86 -27.87 -2.30
C GLY A 303 21.86 -29.40 -2.12
N SER A 304 20.71 -30.06 -1.94
CA SER A 304 20.64 -31.50 -1.64
C SER A 304 20.56 -32.42 -2.87
N THR A 305 20.58 -31.88 -4.09
CA THR A 305 20.48 -32.67 -5.34
C THR A 305 21.83 -33.27 -5.80
N SER A 306 22.89 -33.14 -5.01
CA SER A 306 24.23 -33.65 -5.34
C SER A 306 24.81 -34.53 -4.23
N ALA A 307 24.01 -35.43 -3.65
CA ALA A 307 24.57 -36.62 -3.02
C ALA A 307 24.91 -37.63 -4.13
N PRO A 308 26.19 -37.94 -4.40
CA PRO A 308 26.56 -38.88 -5.45
C PRO A 308 25.96 -40.27 -5.13
N MET A 309 25.12 -40.75 -6.04
CA MET A 309 24.58 -42.10 -6.09
C MET A 309 25.69 -43.08 -6.51
N SER A 310 26.78 -43.16 -5.74
CA SER A 310 27.99 -43.94 -6.12
C SER A 310 28.38 -45.04 -5.14
N ARG A 311 27.47 -45.56 -4.31
CA ARG A 311 27.74 -46.74 -3.44
C ARG A 311 26.63 -47.78 -3.40
N ILE A 312 26.20 -48.30 -4.55
CA ILE A 312 25.34 -49.51 -4.61
C ILE A 312 25.93 -50.63 -5.49
N CYS A 313 27.14 -50.46 -6.04
CA CYS A 313 27.77 -51.52 -6.86
C CYS A 313 29.10 -52.02 -6.27
N GLU A 314 29.12 -52.51 -5.03
CA GLU A 314 30.16 -53.44 -4.57
C GLU A 314 29.49 -54.49 -3.66
N GLY A 315 29.16 -55.64 -4.22
CA GLY A 315 28.54 -56.74 -3.48
C GLY A 315 27.80 -57.74 -4.38
N GLY A 316 28.54 -58.37 -5.30
CA GLY A 316 28.10 -59.52 -6.10
C GLY A 316 29.32 -60.30 -6.55
#